data_AF-A0A091AFX2-F1
#
_entry.id   AF-A0A091AFX2-F1
#
_cell.length_a   1.000
_cell.length_b   1.000
_cell.length_c   1.000
_cell.angle_alpha   90.00
_cell.angle_beta   90.00
_cell.angle_gamma   90.00
#
_symmetry.space_group_name_H-M   'P 1'
#
loop_
_entity.id
_entity.type
_entity.pdbx_description
1 polymer ?
#
loop_
_entity_poly.entity_id
_entity_poly.type
_entity_poly.pdbx_seq_one_letter_code
_entity_poly.pdbx_strand_id
1 'polypeptide(L)'
;MSRLRIKAGKKAYEIIKDGGFNFDDVCAYFGAAVGPRWLVASGFDLTLLEQNILGRSQAVHLIGSSAGAWRFAAWLQPQDADCYRKFMDAYINITVTKKDTPVTILEKFTHVLNAYIEDDALPFALANKRYRLSVITVRSRGLVASENILLQKSALAACYVLNFFSRDNVYRFADRVVFYNGSKPPPFCFQPQFRGRYVRLNEINFRHAVMASGAIPLVVAGVKNIFGAPRGVYRDGGLIDYHLSHQYAAKENDLVLFFHHQERIIPGWLDKKIKKRAPDDQTLNNVVMVFPSQYFI
;
A
#
# COMPACT_ATOMS: atom_id res chain seq x y z
N MET A 1 4.25 19.67 24.64
CA MET A 1 4.32 18.22 24.34
C MET A 1 4.54 18.02 22.85
N SER A 2 5.21 16.95 22.42
CA SER A 2 5.48 16.70 21.00
C SER A 2 4.19 16.41 20.21
N ARG A 3 4.03 17.03 19.03
CA ARG A 3 2.93 16.78 18.07
C ARG A 3 3.08 15.44 17.34
N LEU A 4 4.27 14.85 17.39
CA LEU A 4 4.60 13.57 16.76
C LEU A 4 5.05 12.55 17.82
N ARG A 5 4.72 11.29 17.59
CA ARG A 5 5.24 10.15 18.34
C ARG A 5 5.97 9.22 17.40
N ILE A 6 7.08 8.69 17.88
CA ILE A 6 7.87 7.68 17.18
C ILE A 6 7.82 6.41 18.02
N LYS A 7 7.58 5.28 17.37
CA LYS A 7 7.71 3.94 17.91
C LYS A 7 8.65 3.14 17.03
N ALA A 8 9.47 2.32 17.65
CA ALA A 8 10.33 1.41 16.93
C ALA A 8 10.03 -0.03 17.39
N GLY A 9 10.08 -0.98 16.46
CA GLY A 9 10.16 -2.39 16.80
C GLY A 9 11.45 -2.69 17.57
N LYS A 10 11.53 -3.88 18.16
CA LYS A 10 12.64 -4.23 19.07
C LYS A 10 14.02 -4.00 18.45
N LYS A 11 14.26 -4.51 17.23
CA LYS A 11 15.55 -4.38 16.52
C LYS A 11 15.82 -2.95 16.08
N ALA A 12 14.83 -2.28 15.49
CA ALA A 12 14.96 -0.87 15.12
C ALA A 12 15.26 0.02 16.33
N TYR A 13 14.63 -0.26 17.48
CA TYR A 13 14.86 0.46 18.72
C TYR A 13 16.30 0.27 19.23
N GLU A 14 16.81 -0.96 19.22
CA GLU A 14 18.21 -1.27 19.57
C GLU A 14 19.18 -0.47 18.67
N ILE A 15 19.02 -0.54 17.35
CA ILE A 15 19.84 0.21 16.38
C ILE A 15 19.82 1.72 16.65
N ILE A 16 18.63 2.30 16.83
CA ILE A 16 18.47 3.75 17.06
C ILE A 16 19.10 4.16 18.39
N LYS A 17 18.87 3.37 19.45
CA LYS A 17 19.36 3.67 20.81
C LYS A 17 20.89 3.67 20.85
N ASP A 18 21.51 2.80 20.08
CA ASP A 18 22.98 2.71 19.97
C ASP A 18 23.57 3.79 19.04
N GLY A 19 22.74 4.74 18.56
CA GLY A 19 23.16 5.85 17.71
C GLY A 19 23.31 5.50 16.23
N GLY A 20 22.86 4.30 15.81
CA GLY A 20 23.07 3.75 14.48
C GLY A 20 22.01 4.10 13.43
N PHE A 21 21.14 5.09 13.66
CA PHE A 21 20.12 5.44 12.66
C PHE A 21 20.73 6.18 11.47
N ASN A 22 20.65 5.58 10.28
CA ASN A 22 20.92 6.24 9.01
C ASN A 22 19.81 5.94 8.00
N PHE A 23 19.42 6.93 7.20
CA PHE A 23 18.48 6.76 6.09
C PHE A 23 18.98 5.77 5.02
N ASP A 24 20.30 5.56 4.93
CA ASP A 24 20.89 4.59 4.03
C ASP A 24 20.59 3.13 4.44
N ASP A 25 20.22 2.89 5.70
CA ASP A 25 19.81 1.59 6.22
C ASP A 25 18.31 1.31 6.01
N VAL A 26 17.55 2.30 5.55
CA VAL A 26 16.14 2.11 5.20
C VAL A 26 16.06 1.28 3.92
N CYS A 27 15.57 0.05 4.03
CA CYS A 27 15.39 -0.83 2.86
C CYS A 27 13.99 -0.75 2.27
N ALA A 28 13.00 -0.33 3.08
CA ALA A 28 11.60 -0.33 2.69
C ALA A 28 10.84 0.84 3.33
N TYR A 29 9.86 1.34 2.59
CA TYR A 29 8.88 2.29 3.07
C TYR A 29 7.47 1.74 2.80
N PHE A 30 6.71 1.48 3.87
CA PHE A 30 5.35 0.95 3.75
C PHE A 30 4.27 2.05 3.77
N GLY A 31 3.36 2.02 2.79
CA GLY A 31 2.22 2.92 2.65
C GLY A 31 0.90 2.18 2.88
N ALA A 32 0.19 2.53 3.96
CA ALA A 32 -1.05 1.86 4.33
C ALA A 32 -2.26 2.25 3.45
N ALA A 33 -3.22 1.32 3.31
CA ALA A 33 -4.43 1.47 2.52
C ALA A 33 -5.53 2.27 3.25
N VAL A 34 -5.21 3.48 3.70
CA VAL A 34 -6.03 4.18 4.72
C VAL A 34 -7.03 5.20 4.15
N GLY A 35 -7.20 5.25 2.82
CA GLY A 35 -7.98 6.31 2.16
C GLY A 35 -7.42 7.69 2.54
N PRO A 36 -8.24 8.76 2.61
CA PRO A 36 -7.75 10.15 2.74
C PRO A 36 -6.88 10.42 3.97
N ARG A 37 -6.88 9.53 4.97
CA ARG A 37 -5.98 9.61 6.13
C ARG A 37 -4.50 9.51 5.77
N TRP A 38 -4.15 9.06 4.56
CA TRP A 38 -2.77 9.05 4.07
C TRP A 38 -2.18 10.47 3.98
N LEU A 39 -3.02 11.50 3.79
CA LEU A 39 -2.58 12.90 3.64
C LEU A 39 -1.75 13.40 4.82
N VAL A 40 -1.91 12.83 6.02
CA VAL A 40 -1.07 13.18 7.17
C VAL A 40 0.41 12.81 6.97
N ALA A 41 0.71 11.86 6.08
CA ALA A 41 2.06 11.49 5.72
C ALA A 41 2.67 12.39 4.63
N SER A 42 1.87 13.26 3.99
CA SER A 42 2.30 14.03 2.82
C SER A 42 3.50 14.95 3.06
N GLY A 43 3.54 15.64 4.20
CA GLY A 43 4.66 16.51 4.55
C GLY A 43 5.97 15.73 4.74
N PHE A 44 5.89 14.52 5.32
CA PHE A 44 7.06 13.66 5.42
C PHE A 44 7.51 13.17 4.04
N ASP A 45 6.57 12.74 3.19
CA ASP A 45 6.90 12.26 1.85
C ASP A 45 7.59 13.34 1.02
N LEU A 46 7.04 14.55 1.00
CA LEU A 46 7.64 15.70 0.31
C LEU A 46 9.02 16.03 0.87
N THR A 47 9.18 16.00 2.20
CA THR A 47 10.50 16.23 2.82
C THR A 47 11.52 15.17 2.36
N LEU A 48 11.14 13.88 2.33
CA LEU A 48 12.03 12.81 1.89
C LEU A 48 12.42 12.93 0.42
N LEU A 49 11.46 13.30 -0.45
CA LEU A 49 11.67 13.52 -1.88
C LEU A 49 12.58 14.74 -2.13
N GLU A 50 12.23 15.89 -1.58
CA GLU A 50 12.95 17.15 -1.79
C GLU A 50 14.38 17.10 -1.24
N GLN A 51 14.57 16.49 -0.07
CA GLN A 51 15.89 16.35 0.55
C GLN A 51 16.73 15.22 -0.06
N ASN A 52 16.14 14.36 -0.92
CA ASN A 52 16.84 13.27 -1.60
C ASN A 52 17.59 12.33 -0.64
N ILE A 53 17.01 12.05 0.54
CA ILE A 53 17.69 11.32 1.62
C ILE A 53 17.40 9.82 1.64
N LEU A 54 16.40 9.34 0.89
CA LEU A 54 16.13 7.91 0.73
C LEU A 54 16.69 7.38 -0.59
N GLY A 55 17.14 6.13 -0.56
CA GLY A 55 17.57 5.42 -1.77
C GLY A 55 18.94 5.84 -2.31
N ARG A 56 19.83 6.37 -1.45
CA ARG A 56 21.17 6.85 -1.86
C ARG A 56 22.17 5.72 -2.03
N SER A 57 22.26 4.81 -1.05
CA SER A 57 23.20 3.68 -1.03
C SER A 57 22.63 2.42 -1.69
N GLN A 58 21.33 2.18 -1.52
CA GLN A 58 20.60 1.01 -2.02
C GLN A 58 19.19 1.40 -2.40
N ALA A 59 18.56 0.62 -3.29
CA ALA A 59 17.19 0.91 -3.69
C ALA A 59 16.20 0.64 -2.55
N VAL A 60 15.30 1.58 -2.27
CA VAL A 60 14.24 1.43 -1.27
C VAL A 60 13.01 0.80 -1.89
N HIS A 61 12.49 -0.24 -1.26
CA HIS A 61 11.21 -0.84 -1.62
C HIS A 61 10.04 0.03 -1.13
N LEU A 62 9.36 0.69 -2.06
CA LEU A 62 8.13 1.43 -1.80
C LEU A 62 6.95 0.46 -1.90
N ILE A 63 6.39 0.05 -0.78
CA ILE A 63 5.41 -1.03 -0.72
C ILE A 63 4.07 -0.47 -0.24
N GLY A 64 2.99 -0.69 -0.98
CA GLY A 64 1.69 -0.19 -0.54
C GLY A 64 0.50 -0.82 -1.22
N SER A 65 -0.67 -0.50 -0.68
CA SER A 65 -1.98 -0.75 -1.29
C SER A 65 -2.79 0.53 -1.25
N SER A 66 -3.78 0.65 -2.14
CA SER A 66 -4.70 1.79 -2.21
C SER A 66 -3.92 3.10 -2.30
N ALA A 67 -4.36 4.13 -1.57
CA ALA A 67 -3.66 5.40 -1.52
C ALA A 67 -2.15 5.30 -1.19
N GLY A 68 -1.73 4.29 -0.43
CA GLY A 68 -0.31 4.03 -0.17
C GLY A 68 0.47 3.60 -1.42
N ALA A 69 -0.14 2.79 -2.30
CA ALA A 69 0.46 2.45 -3.59
C ALA A 69 0.42 3.63 -4.56
N TRP A 70 -0.66 4.41 -4.55
CA TRP A 70 -0.85 5.54 -5.46
C TRP A 70 0.19 6.64 -5.21
N ARG A 71 0.38 7.02 -3.95
CA ARG A 71 1.40 8.02 -3.61
C ARG A 71 2.81 7.56 -3.98
N PHE A 72 3.11 6.25 -3.83
CA PHE A 72 4.41 5.70 -4.23
C PHE A 72 4.56 5.52 -5.73
N ALA A 73 3.47 5.35 -6.48
CA ALA A 73 3.53 5.42 -7.94
C ALA A 73 3.98 6.82 -8.40
N ALA A 74 3.64 7.88 -7.66
CA ALA A 74 4.13 9.24 -7.93
C ALA A 74 5.64 9.40 -7.66
N TRP A 75 6.16 8.75 -6.61
CA TRP A 75 7.61 8.76 -6.30
C TRP A 75 8.48 8.14 -7.40
N LEU A 76 7.90 7.24 -8.21
CA LEU A 76 8.64 6.63 -9.31
C LEU A 76 8.72 7.54 -10.54
N GLN A 77 7.85 8.55 -10.65
CA GLN A 77 7.78 9.41 -11.84
C GLN A 77 9.01 10.33 -11.93
N PRO A 78 9.39 10.76 -13.15
CA PRO A 78 10.27 11.92 -13.31
C PRO A 78 9.68 13.14 -12.60
N GLN A 79 10.52 14.00 -12.00
CA GLN A 79 10.06 15.15 -11.20
C GLN A 79 9.10 14.71 -10.08
N ASP A 80 9.51 13.68 -9.33
CA ASP A 80 8.74 12.97 -8.31
C ASP A 80 7.97 13.88 -7.34
N ALA A 81 8.59 14.93 -6.80
CA ALA A 81 7.94 15.88 -5.90
C ALA A 81 6.76 16.62 -6.56
N ASP A 82 6.87 17.01 -7.83
CA ASP A 82 5.81 17.69 -8.56
C ASP A 82 4.68 16.74 -8.95
N CYS A 83 5.03 15.53 -9.41
CA CYS A 83 4.03 14.46 -9.63
C CYS A 83 3.29 14.11 -8.33
N TYR A 84 3.99 14.09 -7.20
CA TYR A 84 3.38 13.86 -5.89
C TYR A 84 2.41 14.97 -5.50
N ARG A 85 2.74 16.24 -5.74
CA ARG A 85 1.83 17.38 -5.51
C ARG A 85 0.62 17.33 -6.44
N LYS A 86 0.80 17.04 -7.73
CA LYS A 86 -0.30 16.83 -8.69
C LYS A 86 -1.23 15.71 -8.24
N PHE A 87 -0.66 14.58 -7.79
CA PHE A 87 -1.44 13.49 -7.20
C PHE A 87 -2.27 13.97 -6.01
N MET A 88 -1.63 14.65 -5.06
CA MET A 88 -2.29 15.13 -3.85
C MET A 88 -3.44 16.09 -4.16
N ASP A 89 -3.22 17.06 -5.07
CA ASP A 89 -4.24 18.00 -5.52
C ASP A 89 -5.42 17.28 -6.20
N ALA A 90 -5.14 16.41 -7.17
CA ALA A 90 -6.16 15.63 -7.85
C ALA A 90 -6.95 14.73 -6.87
N TYR A 91 -6.28 14.15 -5.88
CA TYR A 91 -6.90 13.29 -4.88
C TYR A 91 -7.82 14.05 -3.92
N ILE A 92 -7.41 15.24 -3.46
CA ILE A 92 -8.21 16.08 -2.54
C ILE A 92 -9.46 16.61 -3.25
N ASN A 93 -9.37 16.88 -4.55
CA ASN A 93 -10.47 17.42 -5.36
C ASN A 93 -11.43 16.36 -5.93
N ILE A 94 -11.31 15.08 -5.53
CA ILE A 94 -12.27 14.04 -5.95
C ILE A 94 -13.65 14.37 -5.39
N THR A 95 -14.61 14.64 -6.28
CA THR A 95 -16.01 14.87 -5.90
C THR A 95 -16.81 13.58 -6.05
N VAL A 96 -17.44 13.11 -4.97
CA VAL A 96 -18.35 11.94 -4.97
C VAL A 96 -19.75 12.37 -4.54
N THR A 97 -20.76 11.92 -5.28
CA THR A 97 -22.17 12.24 -5.11
C THR A 97 -22.99 10.97 -4.87
N LYS A 98 -24.24 11.11 -4.42
CA LYS A 98 -25.16 9.96 -4.25
C LYS A 98 -25.52 9.25 -5.56
N LYS A 99 -25.30 9.90 -6.72
CA LYS A 99 -25.57 9.33 -8.05
C LYS A 99 -24.42 8.45 -8.54
N ASP A 100 -23.27 8.50 -7.88
CA ASP A 100 -22.11 7.74 -8.30
C ASP A 100 -22.31 6.24 -8.11
N THR A 101 -21.87 5.49 -9.11
CA THR A 101 -21.84 4.03 -9.12
C THR A 101 -20.39 3.56 -8.99
N PRO A 102 -20.15 2.27 -8.70
CA PRO A 102 -18.79 1.75 -8.67
C PRO A 102 -17.99 2.02 -9.96
N VAL A 103 -18.66 2.06 -11.12
CA VAL A 103 -18.03 2.36 -12.41
C VAL A 103 -17.66 3.83 -12.51
N THR A 104 -18.56 4.76 -12.17
CA THR A 104 -18.26 6.20 -12.25
C THR A 104 -17.20 6.63 -11.23
N ILE A 105 -17.10 5.95 -10.08
CA ILE A 105 -16.02 6.17 -9.12
C ILE A 105 -14.68 5.69 -9.68
N LEU A 106 -14.66 4.54 -10.39
CA LEU A 106 -13.46 4.06 -11.06
C LEU A 106 -12.98 5.03 -12.16
N GLU A 107 -13.90 5.65 -12.90
CA GLU A 107 -13.59 6.70 -13.88
C GLU A 107 -12.97 7.93 -13.21
N LYS A 108 -13.55 8.41 -12.10
CA LYS A 108 -12.97 9.50 -11.29
C LYS A 108 -11.57 9.17 -10.80
N PHE A 109 -11.36 7.94 -10.33
CA PHE A 109 -10.04 7.45 -9.93
C PHE A 109 -9.07 7.39 -11.12
N THR A 110 -9.56 7.09 -12.32
CA THR A 110 -8.76 7.12 -13.55
C THR A 110 -8.27 8.53 -13.84
N HIS A 111 -9.13 9.55 -13.69
CA HIS A 111 -8.72 10.95 -13.82
C HIS A 111 -7.62 11.34 -12.82
N VAL A 112 -7.70 10.86 -11.58
CA VAL A 112 -6.65 11.10 -10.57
C VAL A 112 -5.33 10.48 -11.00
N LEU A 113 -5.32 9.21 -11.44
CA LEU A 113 -4.09 8.57 -11.91
C LEU A 113 -3.50 9.25 -13.14
N ASN A 114 -4.36 9.72 -14.05
CA ASN A 114 -3.91 10.43 -15.26
C ASN A 114 -3.32 11.82 -14.95
N ALA A 115 -3.62 12.41 -13.79
CA ALA A 115 -3.10 13.72 -13.41
C ALA A 115 -1.59 13.71 -13.09
N TYR A 116 -1.01 12.54 -12.76
CA TYR A 116 0.40 12.45 -12.36
C TYR A 116 1.18 11.27 -12.96
N ILE A 117 0.51 10.31 -13.61
CA ILE A 117 1.15 9.20 -14.32
C ILE A 117 0.97 9.42 -15.82
N GLU A 118 2.08 9.66 -16.51
CA GLU A 118 2.16 9.81 -17.96
C GLU A 118 2.69 8.51 -18.57
N ASP A 119 2.06 8.02 -19.65
CA ASP A 119 2.43 6.72 -20.23
C ASP A 119 3.86 6.72 -20.80
N ASP A 120 4.29 7.83 -21.41
CA ASP A 120 5.65 8.00 -21.93
C ASP A 120 6.72 8.04 -20.83
N ALA A 121 6.33 8.34 -19.59
CA ALA A 121 7.21 8.34 -18.43
C ALA A 121 7.38 6.95 -17.79
N LEU A 122 6.50 5.98 -18.12
CA LEU A 122 6.50 4.66 -17.47
C LEU A 122 7.81 3.87 -17.66
N PRO A 123 8.46 3.84 -18.83
CA PRO A 123 9.74 3.17 -18.97
C PRO A 123 10.81 3.74 -18.02
N PHE A 124 10.85 5.06 -17.84
CA PHE A 124 11.76 5.73 -16.91
C PHE A 124 11.42 5.42 -15.46
N ALA A 125 10.13 5.45 -15.12
CA ALA A 125 9.63 5.12 -13.79
C ALA A 125 9.96 3.67 -13.40
N LEU A 126 9.81 2.73 -14.32
CA LEU A 126 10.13 1.32 -14.11
C LEU A 126 11.64 1.06 -14.00
N ALA A 127 12.45 1.87 -14.69
CA ALA A 127 13.92 1.84 -14.63
C ALA A 127 14.51 2.58 -13.43
N ASN A 128 13.69 3.17 -12.54
CA ASN A 128 14.15 3.94 -11.38
C ASN A 128 15.17 3.14 -10.55
N LYS A 129 16.32 3.75 -10.26
CA LYS A 129 17.43 3.11 -9.53
C LYS A 129 17.31 3.26 -8.02
N ARG A 130 16.64 4.32 -7.55
CA ARG A 130 16.48 4.63 -6.12
C ARG A 130 15.31 3.91 -5.50
N TYR A 131 14.23 3.69 -6.25
CA TYR A 131 12.98 3.17 -5.72
C TYR A 131 12.49 1.93 -6.47
N ARG A 132 11.98 0.96 -5.71
CA ARG A 132 11.31 -0.24 -6.22
C ARG A 132 9.88 -0.29 -5.68
N LEU A 133 8.90 -0.02 -6.54
CA LEU A 133 7.48 -0.10 -6.23
C LEU A 133 7.01 -1.55 -6.11
N SER A 134 6.22 -1.82 -5.06
CA SER A 134 5.41 -3.02 -4.90
C SER A 134 3.97 -2.62 -4.60
N VAL A 135 3.08 -2.84 -5.57
CA VAL A 135 1.65 -2.57 -5.48
C VAL A 135 0.94 -3.84 -5.06
N ILE A 136 0.36 -3.82 -3.86
CA ILE A 136 -0.42 -4.93 -3.33
C ILE A 136 -1.88 -4.77 -3.79
N THR A 137 -2.41 -5.84 -4.37
CA THR A 137 -3.81 -5.97 -4.79
C THR A 137 -4.36 -7.29 -4.29
N VAL A 138 -5.68 -7.48 -4.41
CA VAL A 138 -6.29 -8.81 -4.27
C VAL A 138 -7.03 -9.19 -5.54
N ARG A 139 -6.90 -10.45 -5.96
CA ARG A 139 -7.79 -11.06 -6.95
C ARG A 139 -8.97 -11.69 -6.23
N SER A 140 -10.15 -11.13 -6.40
CA SER A 140 -11.38 -11.64 -5.79
C SER A 140 -11.74 -13.04 -6.31
N ARG A 141 -12.32 -13.86 -5.43
CA ARG A 141 -12.77 -15.24 -5.70
C ARG A 141 -14.29 -15.36 -5.51
N GLY A 142 -14.90 -16.30 -6.22
CA GLY A 142 -16.32 -16.62 -6.09
C GLY A 142 -17.21 -15.37 -6.19
N LEU A 143 -18.18 -15.26 -5.30
CA LEU A 143 -19.14 -14.15 -5.30
C LEU A 143 -18.54 -12.79 -4.93
N VAL A 144 -17.33 -12.73 -4.33
CA VAL A 144 -16.63 -11.45 -4.12
C VAL A 144 -16.16 -10.83 -5.43
N ALA A 145 -15.96 -11.66 -6.47
CA ALA A 145 -15.63 -11.20 -7.82
C ALA A 145 -16.86 -10.69 -8.60
N SER A 146 -18.08 -10.88 -8.09
CA SER A 146 -19.31 -10.40 -8.74
C SER A 146 -19.35 -8.87 -8.81
N GLU A 147 -19.92 -8.33 -9.89
CA GLU A 147 -20.31 -6.91 -9.97
C GLU A 147 -21.75 -6.67 -9.48
N ASN A 148 -22.53 -7.74 -9.24
CA ASN A 148 -23.81 -7.61 -8.56
C ASN A 148 -23.56 -7.29 -7.08
N ILE A 149 -24.00 -6.11 -6.65
CA ILE A 149 -23.72 -5.57 -5.32
C ILE A 149 -24.25 -6.42 -4.18
N LEU A 150 -25.41 -7.09 -4.35
CA LEU A 150 -26.01 -7.93 -3.31
C LEU A 150 -25.23 -9.24 -3.13
N LEU A 151 -24.83 -9.87 -4.25
CA LEU A 151 -23.99 -11.07 -4.22
C LEU A 151 -22.61 -10.76 -3.64
N GLN A 152 -22.00 -9.64 -4.03
CA GLN A 152 -20.72 -9.23 -3.48
C GLN A 152 -20.82 -8.91 -1.99
N LYS A 153 -21.87 -8.19 -1.57
CA LYS A 153 -22.10 -7.81 -0.16
C LYS A 153 -22.29 -9.02 0.74
N SER A 154 -23.11 -9.99 0.32
CA SER A 154 -23.32 -11.22 1.08
C SER A 154 -22.04 -12.04 1.21
N ALA A 155 -21.26 -12.16 0.14
CA ALA A 155 -19.97 -12.83 0.15
C ALA A 155 -18.93 -12.15 1.05
N LEU A 156 -18.89 -10.81 1.06
CA LEU A 156 -18.04 -10.04 1.96
C LEU A 156 -18.49 -10.14 3.42
N ALA A 157 -19.80 -10.23 3.68
CA ALA A 157 -20.32 -10.49 5.02
C ALA A 157 -19.88 -11.87 5.54
N ALA A 158 -19.99 -12.91 4.70
CA ALA A 158 -19.45 -14.23 5.02
C ALA A 158 -17.92 -14.19 5.24
N CYS A 159 -17.18 -13.46 4.40
CA CYS A 159 -15.75 -13.24 4.56
C CYS A 159 -15.42 -12.59 5.91
N TYR A 160 -16.18 -11.56 6.32
CA TYR A 160 -16.01 -10.89 7.61
C TYR A 160 -16.24 -11.86 8.79
N VAL A 161 -17.32 -12.65 8.74
CA VAL A 161 -17.62 -13.64 9.78
C VAL A 161 -16.50 -14.69 9.88
N LEU A 162 -16.03 -15.24 8.76
CA LEU A 162 -14.95 -16.22 8.80
C LEU A 162 -13.60 -15.61 9.20
N ASN A 163 -13.32 -14.36 8.81
CA ASN A 163 -12.13 -13.60 9.22
C ASN A 163 -12.09 -13.35 10.74
N PHE A 164 -13.26 -13.20 11.36
CA PHE A 164 -13.36 -13.03 12.81
C PHE A 164 -12.72 -14.22 13.56
N PHE A 165 -13.00 -15.45 13.12
CA PHE A 165 -12.42 -16.66 13.68
C PHE A 165 -10.94 -16.84 13.34
N SER A 166 -10.56 -16.63 12.07
CA SER A 166 -9.17 -16.64 11.65
C SER A 166 -8.96 -15.76 10.42
N ARG A 167 -7.92 -14.92 10.45
CA ARG A 167 -7.56 -14.04 9.33
C ARG A 167 -7.25 -14.84 8.06
N ASP A 168 -6.74 -16.07 8.18
CA ASP A 168 -6.42 -16.91 7.02
C ASP A 168 -7.64 -17.30 6.19
N ASN A 169 -8.85 -17.17 6.76
CA ASN A 169 -10.07 -17.41 6.02
C ASN A 169 -10.33 -16.36 4.93
N VAL A 170 -9.70 -15.17 5.00
CA VAL A 170 -9.80 -14.16 3.94
C VAL A 170 -9.36 -14.72 2.58
N TYR A 171 -8.39 -15.64 2.57
CA TYR A 171 -7.86 -16.22 1.35
C TYR A 171 -8.82 -17.20 0.64
N ARG A 172 -9.93 -17.58 1.28
CA ARG A 172 -11.02 -18.30 0.62
C ARG A 172 -11.76 -17.39 -0.38
N PHE A 173 -11.71 -16.08 -0.13
CA PHE A 173 -12.46 -15.06 -0.86
C PHE A 173 -11.60 -14.19 -1.77
N ALA A 174 -10.29 -14.14 -1.53
CA ALA A 174 -9.38 -13.35 -2.36
C ALA A 174 -7.96 -13.91 -2.33
N ASP A 175 -7.25 -13.84 -3.46
CA ASP A 175 -5.83 -14.18 -3.52
C ASP A 175 -5.00 -12.89 -3.54
N ARG A 176 -4.01 -12.76 -2.66
CA ARG A 176 -3.05 -11.63 -2.73
C ARG A 176 -2.27 -11.69 -4.04
N VAL A 177 -2.14 -10.55 -4.71
CA VAL A 177 -1.26 -10.37 -5.87
C VAL A 177 -0.42 -9.11 -5.71
N VAL A 178 0.90 -9.27 -5.67
CA VAL A 178 1.88 -8.18 -5.55
C VAL A 178 2.45 -7.87 -6.93
N PHE A 179 2.13 -6.70 -7.48
CA PHE A 179 2.78 -6.21 -8.68
C PHE A 179 4.06 -5.47 -8.31
N TYR A 180 5.22 -5.81 -8.88
CA TYR A 180 6.50 -5.25 -8.46
C TYR A 180 7.37 -4.82 -9.64
N ASN A 181 8.17 -3.74 -9.50
CA ASN A 181 9.25 -3.45 -10.44
C ASN A 181 10.62 -3.87 -9.86
N GLY A 182 11.56 -4.17 -10.75
CA GLY A 182 12.88 -4.72 -10.38
C GLY A 182 13.15 -6.08 -11.04
N SER A 183 14.36 -6.60 -10.81
CA SER A 183 14.82 -7.88 -11.38
C SER A 183 14.32 -9.10 -10.59
N LYS A 184 13.95 -8.91 -9.31
CA LYS A 184 13.44 -9.95 -8.42
C LYS A 184 12.20 -9.44 -7.67
N PRO A 185 11.26 -10.32 -7.30
CA PRO A 185 10.21 -10.00 -6.35
C PRO A 185 10.78 -9.42 -5.05
N PRO A 186 10.03 -8.57 -4.34
CA PRO A 186 10.48 -7.99 -3.08
C PRO A 186 10.71 -9.08 -2.00
N PRO A 187 11.68 -8.92 -1.09
CA PRO A 187 12.08 -9.95 -0.13
C PRO A 187 10.93 -10.56 0.69
N PHE A 188 9.94 -9.76 1.09
CA PHE A 188 8.81 -10.24 1.88
C PHE A 188 7.97 -11.31 1.15
N CYS A 189 8.05 -11.40 -0.19
CA CYS A 189 7.36 -12.43 -0.97
C CYS A 189 7.98 -13.83 -0.82
N PHE A 190 9.18 -13.94 -0.25
CA PHE A 190 9.87 -15.22 -0.02
C PHE A 190 9.80 -15.69 1.43
N GLN A 191 9.13 -14.92 2.29
CA GLN A 191 8.97 -15.29 3.70
C GLN A 191 7.99 -16.47 3.83
N PRO A 192 8.19 -17.42 4.78
CA PRO A 192 7.36 -18.62 4.90
C PRO A 192 5.85 -18.35 5.05
N GLN A 193 5.49 -17.25 5.69
CA GLN A 193 4.11 -16.79 5.90
C GLN A 193 3.49 -16.10 4.68
N PHE A 194 4.27 -15.83 3.63
CA PHE A 194 3.76 -15.17 2.43
C PHE A 194 2.85 -16.12 1.66
N ARG A 195 1.57 -15.74 1.57
CA ARG A 195 0.57 -16.42 0.76
C ARG A 195 0.08 -15.49 -0.33
N GLY A 196 0.42 -15.78 -1.58
CA GLY A 196 0.01 -14.94 -2.71
C GLY A 196 0.81 -15.23 -3.96
N ARG A 197 0.66 -14.34 -4.93
CA ARG A 197 1.43 -14.35 -6.17
C ARG A 197 2.13 -13.01 -6.33
N TYR A 198 3.18 -12.99 -7.12
CA TYR A 198 3.86 -11.77 -7.54
C TYR A 198 3.92 -11.70 -9.06
N VAL A 199 3.74 -10.51 -9.62
CA VAL A 199 3.69 -10.24 -11.06
C VAL A 199 4.58 -9.04 -11.35
N ARG A 200 5.45 -9.15 -12.35
CA ARG A 200 6.34 -8.04 -12.70
C ARG A 200 5.54 -6.90 -13.33
N LEU A 201 5.79 -5.68 -12.89
CA LEU A 201 5.27 -4.46 -13.48
C LEU A 201 5.93 -4.19 -14.84
N ASN A 202 5.11 -3.77 -15.79
CA ASN A 202 5.48 -3.25 -17.09
C ASN A 202 4.53 -2.11 -17.47
N GLU A 203 4.80 -1.45 -18.58
CA GLU A 203 4.06 -0.30 -19.09
C GLU A 203 2.57 -0.62 -19.27
N ILE A 204 2.25 -1.86 -19.67
CA ILE A 204 0.87 -2.31 -19.94
C ILE A 204 0.07 -2.48 -18.64
N ASN A 205 0.69 -3.06 -17.60
CA ASN A 205 -0.01 -3.41 -16.37
C ASN A 205 0.13 -2.39 -15.23
N PHE A 206 1.04 -1.41 -15.34
CA PHE A 206 1.34 -0.47 -14.26
C PHE A 206 0.11 0.28 -13.77
N ARG A 207 -0.55 1.02 -14.67
CA ARG A 207 -1.74 1.81 -14.34
C ARG A 207 -2.86 0.93 -13.80
N HIS A 208 -3.06 -0.25 -14.40
CA HIS A 208 -4.07 -1.22 -14.01
C HIS A 208 -3.83 -1.77 -12.59
N ALA A 209 -2.58 -2.08 -12.24
CA ALA A 209 -2.21 -2.55 -10.91
C ALA A 209 -2.41 -1.46 -9.85
N VAL A 210 -1.94 -0.24 -10.12
CA VAL A 210 -2.13 0.92 -9.23
C VAL A 210 -3.62 1.17 -9.03
N MET A 211 -4.41 1.24 -10.10
CA MET A 211 -5.87 1.39 -10.04
C MET A 211 -6.53 0.30 -9.21
N ALA A 212 -6.20 -0.96 -9.49
CA ALA A 212 -6.76 -2.11 -8.77
C ALA A 212 -6.48 -2.07 -7.27
N SER A 213 -5.30 -1.59 -6.86
CA SER A 213 -4.97 -1.47 -5.44
C SER A 213 -5.89 -0.50 -4.68
N GLY A 214 -6.57 0.43 -5.37
CA GLY A 214 -7.54 1.36 -4.78
C GLY A 214 -9.00 0.98 -5.05
N ALA A 215 -9.26 -0.14 -5.72
CA ALA A 215 -10.61 -0.55 -6.09
C ALA A 215 -11.35 -1.21 -4.91
N ILE A 216 -11.81 -0.39 -3.97
CA ILE A 216 -12.46 -0.82 -2.72
C ILE A 216 -13.73 -1.64 -3.03
N PRO A 217 -13.89 -2.87 -2.49
CA PRO A 217 -15.09 -3.67 -2.70
C PRO A 217 -16.38 -2.92 -2.35
N LEU A 218 -17.45 -3.11 -3.11
CA LEU A 218 -18.75 -2.43 -3.04
C LEU A 218 -18.76 -0.94 -3.42
N VAL A 219 -17.59 -0.28 -3.45
CA VAL A 219 -17.50 1.18 -3.66
C VAL A 219 -16.93 1.50 -5.04
N VAL A 220 -15.96 0.72 -5.52
CA VAL A 220 -15.27 0.95 -6.78
C VAL A 220 -15.33 -0.32 -7.62
N ALA A 221 -15.59 -0.19 -8.92
CA ALA A 221 -15.60 -1.31 -9.84
C ALA A 221 -14.23 -2.01 -9.87
N GLY A 222 -14.23 -3.32 -10.06
CA GLY A 222 -13.00 -4.10 -10.03
C GLY A 222 -12.27 -4.00 -11.36
N VAL A 223 -10.94 -4.00 -11.33
CA VAL A 223 -10.12 -4.02 -12.55
C VAL A 223 -9.98 -5.46 -13.03
N LYS A 224 -10.33 -5.74 -14.28
CA LYS A 224 -10.40 -7.12 -14.78
C LYS A 224 -9.15 -7.48 -15.56
N ASN A 225 -8.70 -8.73 -15.39
CA ASN A 225 -7.72 -9.40 -16.25
C ASN A 225 -6.44 -8.58 -16.51
N ILE A 226 -5.81 -8.10 -15.44
CA ILE A 226 -4.57 -7.31 -15.52
C ILE A 226 -3.49 -8.12 -16.24
N PHE A 227 -2.81 -7.50 -17.20
CA PHE A 227 -1.80 -8.16 -18.04
C PHE A 227 -0.66 -8.78 -17.21
N GLY A 228 -0.28 -10.02 -17.57
CA GLY A 228 0.73 -10.82 -16.87
C GLY A 228 0.24 -11.47 -15.57
N ALA A 229 -0.97 -11.15 -15.11
CA ALA A 229 -1.54 -11.69 -13.87
C ALA A 229 -2.62 -12.75 -14.16
N PRO A 230 -2.94 -13.63 -13.19
CA PRO A 230 -4.04 -14.58 -13.36
C PRO A 230 -5.37 -13.91 -13.70
N ARG A 231 -6.12 -14.42 -14.68
CA ARG A 231 -7.44 -13.89 -15.03
C ARG A 231 -8.36 -13.81 -13.81
N GLY A 232 -9.18 -12.75 -13.75
CA GLY A 232 -10.08 -12.47 -12.64
C GLY A 232 -10.35 -10.98 -12.42
N VAL A 233 -11.05 -10.68 -11.32
CA VAL A 233 -11.39 -9.32 -10.91
C VAL A 233 -10.46 -8.91 -9.77
N TYR A 234 -9.74 -7.82 -9.96
CA TYR A 234 -8.78 -7.28 -9.02
C TYR A 234 -9.36 -6.10 -8.25
N ARG A 235 -9.10 -6.08 -6.95
CA ARG A 235 -9.63 -5.13 -5.97
C ARG A 235 -8.56 -4.71 -4.98
N ASP A 236 -8.94 -3.77 -4.10
CA ASP A 236 -8.04 -3.14 -3.15
C ASP A 236 -7.29 -4.17 -2.29
N GLY A 237 -5.95 -4.08 -2.32
CA GLY A 237 -5.04 -4.94 -1.56
C GLY A 237 -5.27 -4.88 -0.05
N GLY A 238 -5.85 -3.78 0.42
CA GLY A 238 -6.18 -3.52 1.81
C GLY A 238 -7.15 -4.53 2.40
N LEU A 239 -7.91 -5.26 1.57
CA LEU A 239 -8.73 -6.38 2.07
C LEU A 239 -7.88 -7.35 2.90
N ILE A 240 -6.66 -7.65 2.43
CA ILE A 240 -5.70 -8.49 3.12
C ILE A 240 -4.66 -7.62 3.84
N ASP A 241 -3.98 -6.70 3.16
CA ASP A 241 -2.87 -5.90 3.68
C ASP A 241 -3.28 -4.43 3.86
N TYR A 242 -4.13 -4.17 4.87
CA TYR A 242 -4.69 -2.84 5.12
C TYR A 242 -3.64 -1.89 5.67
N HIS A 243 -3.03 -2.25 6.78
CA HIS A 243 -1.82 -1.62 7.27
C HIS A 243 -0.63 -2.59 7.06
N LEU A 244 0.46 -2.38 7.78
CA LEU A 244 1.64 -3.24 7.74
C LEU A 244 1.29 -4.64 8.29
N SER A 245 1.57 -5.70 7.52
CA SER A 245 1.27 -7.08 7.94
C SER A 245 2.35 -8.13 7.59
N HIS A 246 3.52 -7.69 7.10
CA HIS A 246 4.67 -8.55 6.83
C HIS A 246 5.95 -7.92 7.37
N GLN A 247 6.94 -8.77 7.64
CA GLN A 247 8.31 -8.32 7.82
C GLN A 247 8.86 -7.87 6.46
N TYR A 248 9.09 -6.56 6.34
CA TYR A 248 9.56 -5.94 5.09
C TYR A 248 11.07 -5.72 5.06
N ALA A 249 11.77 -5.88 6.19
CA ALA A 249 13.23 -5.90 6.22
C ALA A 249 13.77 -7.14 5.49
N ALA A 250 14.83 -6.95 4.69
CA ALA A 250 15.50 -8.06 4.00
C ALA A 250 16.64 -8.64 4.84
N LYS A 251 17.28 -7.80 5.64
CA LYS A 251 18.40 -8.10 6.53
C LYS A 251 18.11 -7.64 7.95
N GLU A 252 18.89 -8.15 8.90
CA GLU A 252 18.71 -7.86 10.33
C GLU A 252 18.85 -6.38 10.66
N ASN A 253 19.80 -5.67 10.03
CA ASN A 253 20.08 -4.25 10.28
C ASN A 253 19.28 -3.30 9.38
N ASP A 254 18.42 -3.82 8.51
CA ASP A 254 17.58 -2.96 7.68
C ASP A 254 16.52 -2.27 8.53
N LEU A 255 16.15 -1.05 8.15
CA LEU A 255 15.03 -0.32 8.73
C LEU A 255 13.85 -0.25 7.76
N VAL A 256 12.64 -0.25 8.32
CA VAL A 256 11.39 -0.10 7.57
C VAL A 256 10.68 1.15 8.05
N LEU A 257 10.54 2.16 7.20
CA LEU A 257 9.78 3.35 7.55
C LEU A 257 8.28 3.07 7.49
N PHE A 258 7.54 3.63 8.45
CA PHE A 258 6.09 3.56 8.45
C PHE A 258 5.45 4.83 9.01
N PHE A 259 5.06 5.75 8.13
CA PHE A 259 4.31 6.93 8.53
C PHE A 259 2.83 6.63 8.52
N HIS A 260 2.19 6.88 9.66
CA HIS A 260 0.82 6.45 9.93
C HIS A 260 -0.01 7.58 10.52
N HIS A 261 -1.31 7.55 10.26
CA HIS A 261 -2.30 8.43 10.86
C HIS A 261 -2.71 8.10 12.31
N GLN A 262 -2.27 6.98 12.87
CA GLN A 262 -2.69 6.51 14.19
C GLN A 262 -1.68 5.50 14.75
N GLU A 263 -1.70 5.30 16.07
CA GLU A 263 -0.82 4.36 16.77
C GLU A 263 -1.13 2.88 16.47
N ARG A 264 -2.40 2.53 16.28
CA ARG A 264 -2.83 1.14 16.13
C ARG A 264 -2.61 0.64 14.69
N ILE A 265 -1.85 -0.44 14.55
CA ILE A 265 -1.66 -1.15 13.29
C ILE A 265 -2.76 -2.22 13.13
N ILE A 266 -3.45 -2.23 11.99
CA ILE A 266 -4.62 -3.08 11.70
C ILE A 266 -4.24 -3.93 10.47
N PRO A 267 -3.96 -5.23 10.63
CA PRO A 267 -3.40 -6.06 9.54
C PRO A 267 -4.26 -6.09 8.27
N GLY A 268 -5.54 -6.43 8.37
CA GLY A 268 -6.49 -6.45 7.24
C GLY A 268 -7.69 -5.53 7.44
N TRP A 269 -8.39 -5.19 6.34
CA TRP A 269 -9.47 -4.21 6.37
C TRP A 269 -10.64 -4.64 7.25
N LEU A 270 -10.89 -5.96 7.30
CA LEU A 270 -11.93 -6.59 8.10
C LEU A 270 -11.58 -6.66 9.60
N ASP A 271 -10.34 -6.37 9.99
CA ASP A 271 -9.88 -6.44 11.38
C ASP A 271 -10.14 -5.17 12.19
N LYS A 272 -10.66 -4.10 11.56
CA LYS A 272 -10.84 -2.78 12.16
C LYS A 272 -11.55 -2.81 13.52
N LYS A 273 -12.62 -3.62 13.62
CA LYS A 273 -13.44 -3.75 14.84
C LYS A 273 -12.92 -4.79 15.83
N ILE A 274 -11.93 -5.61 15.44
CA ILE A 274 -11.35 -6.65 16.29
C ILE A 274 -10.14 -6.07 17.03
N LYS A 275 -10.38 -5.41 18.19
CA LYS A 275 -9.35 -4.63 18.92
C LYS A 275 -8.05 -5.39 19.22
N LYS A 276 -8.16 -6.70 19.50
CA LYS A 276 -7.02 -7.58 19.80
C LYS A 276 -6.18 -7.94 18.57
N ARG A 277 -6.65 -7.67 17.36
CA ARG A 277 -5.89 -7.96 16.14
C ARG A 277 -4.82 -6.89 15.93
N ALA A 278 -3.57 -7.35 15.92
CA ALA A 278 -2.36 -6.57 15.62
C ALA A 278 -1.35 -7.49 14.90
N PRO A 279 -0.37 -6.94 14.17
CA PRO A 279 0.79 -7.71 13.74
C PRO A 279 1.58 -8.20 14.95
N ASP A 280 2.29 -9.31 14.80
CA ASP A 280 3.20 -9.83 15.82
C ASP A 280 4.50 -9.00 15.90
N ASP A 281 5.24 -9.18 16.99
CA ASP A 281 6.48 -8.43 17.24
C ASP A 281 7.57 -8.72 16.19
N GLN A 282 7.64 -9.96 15.67
CA GLN A 282 8.64 -10.33 14.67
C GLN A 282 8.40 -9.58 13.35
N THR A 283 7.14 -9.43 12.95
CA THR A 283 6.71 -8.61 11.80
C THR A 283 7.12 -7.14 11.98
N LEU A 284 7.13 -6.63 13.21
CA LEU A 284 7.40 -5.21 13.50
C LEU A 284 8.84 -4.91 13.89
N ASN A 285 9.71 -5.91 14.10
CA ASN A 285 11.05 -5.76 14.66
C ASN A 285 11.86 -4.59 14.08
N ASN A 286 11.82 -4.40 12.76
CA ASN A 286 12.64 -3.43 12.02
C ASN A 286 11.87 -2.13 11.68
N VAL A 287 10.64 -2.00 12.16
CA VAL A 287 9.76 -0.88 11.80
C VAL A 287 10.09 0.34 12.66
N VAL A 288 10.30 1.47 12.00
CA VAL A 288 10.31 2.81 12.60
C VAL A 288 9.02 3.51 12.19
N MET A 289 8.08 3.57 13.13
CA MET A 289 6.75 4.12 12.93
C MET A 289 6.65 5.54 13.46
N VAL A 290 6.20 6.47 12.63
CA VAL A 290 5.93 7.87 13.03
C VAL A 290 4.44 8.15 12.84
N PHE A 291 3.81 8.76 13.83
CA PHE A 291 2.38 9.08 13.79
C PHE A 291 2.06 10.33 14.65
N PRO A 292 0.96 11.05 14.38
CA PRO A 292 0.57 12.21 15.17
C PRO A 292 0.21 11.80 16.60
N SER A 293 0.59 12.64 17.56
CA SER A 293 0.12 12.52 18.95
C SER A 293 -1.30 13.05 19.09
N GLN A 294 -1.94 12.83 20.24
CA GLN A 294 -3.26 13.42 20.52
C GLN A 294 -3.24 14.96 20.56
N TYR A 295 -2.06 15.58 20.70
CA TYR A 295 -1.88 17.05 20.69
C TYR A 295 -1.74 17.65 19.29
N PHE A 296 -1.79 16.83 18.25
CA PHE A 296 -1.71 17.31 16.87
C PHE A 296 -3.02 18.00 16.41
N ILE A 297 -4.15 17.69 17.05
CA ILE A 297 -5.48 18.24 16.76
C ILE A 297 -5.77 19.40 17.69
#